data_AF-A0A520A180-F1
#
_entry.id   AF-A0A520A180-F1
#
_cell.length_a   1.000
_cell.length_b   1.000
_cell.length_c   1.000
_cell.angle_alpha   90.00
_cell.angle_beta   90.00
_cell.angle_gamma   90.00
#
_symmetry.space_group_name_H-M   'P 1'
#
loop_
_entity.id
_entity.type
_entity.pdbx_description
1 polymer ?
#
loop_
_entity_poly.entity_id
_entity_poly.type
_entity_poly.pdbx_seq_one_letter_code
_entity_poly.pdbx_strand_id
1 'polypeptide(L)'
;MSRFSLHLLLLGLVLAGFASRLHAQAIPPPAATSEAPALAAAAPLSLTTLTARQADNVAALGQVWGFLKYHHPAVAGGQCDWDAEFVRQLPAVLACRSVAERSRLLSAWATSLGPVPPCATCATAPTGEVRLRPDLRWAQDTRRFSTPLRQQLAYIQANRYQGAPYYVGQLGSTTLFLHEPDYAEPACPSVELRLLGLCRYWNMYQYFYPYSYTWQDDWSRVLLETLPRFAEANTALSYRHAAAALFTRVHDGHARYYPLDPLLEAERGPYQVAADVQFLDNQAVVTHVRRDGLVPPSPLQPGDVLTHLAGTPVATLVKQRLPETPGSNRAAQLNTIALNLLYAPTPQLAVQLRRAGQPLRLVVPAAKVGTPAPATTDSTYRLLSPDVGYIDMARLTWKRVPAAMQALAHTKGIVIDQRNYPAFLVPQLGGFLATRTVPFARFTQRDPSCPGRFLWQPADSLKPIAGVVPYTGRVVVLVNETSRSLAEFTAMALQATPNCILLGSQTAGADGNTSKIVLPGGLKTLLTGIGAYYPDRRETQHVGVKLDVTMRPTIAGLRAGRVA
;
A
#
# COMPACT_ATOMS: atom_id res chain seq x y z
N MET A 1 -60.95 11.12 -29.60
CA MET A 1 -59.68 11.30 -30.34
C MET A 1 -58.95 12.50 -29.74
N SER A 2 -57.70 12.27 -29.32
CA SER A 2 -56.62 13.18 -28.89
C SER A 2 -56.97 14.46 -28.08
N ARG A 3 -56.56 14.48 -26.80
CA ARG A 3 -56.72 15.58 -25.85
C ARG A 3 -55.42 16.38 -25.65
N PHE A 4 -55.53 17.69 -25.89
CA PHE A 4 -55.12 18.82 -25.02
C PHE A 4 -53.69 18.92 -24.43
N SER A 5 -52.99 19.96 -24.92
CA SER A 5 -52.43 21.10 -24.17
C SER A 5 -51.38 20.90 -23.07
N LEU A 6 -50.17 21.47 -23.27
CA LEU A 6 -49.77 22.83 -22.79
C LEU A 6 -48.24 22.91 -22.46
N HIS A 7 -47.59 23.96 -23.00
CA HIS A 7 -46.35 24.65 -22.58
C HIS A 7 -44.92 24.05 -22.73
N LEU A 8 -44.17 24.68 -23.66
CA LEU A 8 -42.88 25.40 -23.45
C LEU A 8 -41.85 24.84 -22.43
N LEU A 9 -40.72 24.29 -22.91
CA LEU A 9 -39.38 24.91 -22.85
C LEU A 9 -38.24 23.95 -23.32
N LEU A 10 -37.45 24.46 -24.27
CA LEU A 10 -36.02 24.24 -24.55
C LEU A 10 -35.40 22.82 -24.69
N LEU A 11 -35.15 22.47 -25.96
CA LEU A 11 -33.84 22.20 -26.59
C LEU A 11 -32.67 21.72 -25.69
N GLY A 12 -32.17 20.51 -25.96
CA GLY A 12 -30.83 20.09 -25.52
C GLY A 12 -30.66 18.59 -25.29
N LEU A 13 -30.88 17.76 -26.31
CA LEU A 13 -30.60 16.32 -26.25
C LEU A 13 -29.80 15.90 -27.49
N VAL A 14 -28.77 15.09 -27.24
CA VAL A 14 -27.95 14.28 -28.16
C VAL A 14 -26.48 14.73 -28.20
N LEU A 15 -25.68 14.15 -27.28
CA LEU A 15 -24.30 13.64 -27.44
C LEU A 15 -23.58 13.61 -26.08
N ALA A 16 -23.63 12.47 -25.38
CA ALA A 16 -22.71 12.17 -24.28
C ALA A 16 -22.62 10.65 -24.05
N GLY A 17 -22.01 9.94 -24.99
CA GLY A 17 -21.55 8.57 -24.82
C GLY A 17 -20.10 8.55 -24.36
N PHE A 18 -19.80 7.71 -23.36
CA PHE A 18 -18.47 7.30 -22.91
C PHE A 18 -17.56 8.38 -22.28
N ALA A 19 -17.88 8.73 -21.02
CA ALA A 19 -16.88 9.19 -20.05
C ALA A 19 -16.96 8.33 -18.80
N SER A 20 -15.99 7.42 -18.64
CA SER A 20 -15.76 6.63 -17.43
C SER A 20 -15.59 7.58 -16.24
N ARG A 21 -16.56 7.59 -15.33
CA ARG A 21 -16.51 8.38 -14.10
C ARG A 21 -15.51 7.76 -13.13
N LEU A 22 -14.25 8.16 -13.21
CA LEU A 22 -13.32 8.14 -12.08
C LEU A 22 -13.32 9.54 -11.47
N HIS A 23 -14.44 9.91 -10.83
CA HIS A 23 -14.37 10.92 -9.79
C HIS A 23 -13.86 10.22 -8.54
N ALA A 24 -12.74 10.71 -7.99
CA ALA A 24 -12.37 10.45 -6.61
C ALA A 24 -13.45 11.07 -5.71
N GLN A 25 -14.58 10.38 -5.56
CA GLN A 25 -15.50 10.64 -4.48
C GLN A 25 -14.77 10.21 -3.20
N ALA A 26 -14.70 11.13 -2.24
CA ALA A 26 -14.37 10.79 -0.88
C ALA A 26 -15.23 9.58 -0.50
N ILE A 27 -14.56 8.47 -0.17
CA ILE A 27 -15.21 7.27 0.33
C ILE A 27 -16.05 7.72 1.54
N PRO A 28 -17.40 7.66 1.49
CA PRO A 28 -18.16 7.81 2.72
C PRO A 28 -17.65 6.73 3.67
N PRO A 29 -17.43 7.03 4.96
CA PRO A 29 -17.03 6.00 5.91
C PRO A 29 -18.02 4.84 5.76
N PRO A 30 -17.56 3.58 5.72
CA PRO A 30 -18.48 2.46 5.85
C PRO A 30 -19.33 2.74 7.08
N ALA A 31 -20.64 2.57 6.95
CA ALA A 31 -21.58 2.80 8.04
C ALA A 31 -21.03 2.12 9.31
N ALA A 32 -21.04 2.87 10.42
CA ALA A 32 -20.59 2.35 11.70
C ALA A 32 -21.39 1.08 12.05
N THR A 33 -20.63 0.07 12.46
CA THR A 33 -21.02 -1.02 13.36
C THR A 33 -22.23 -1.85 12.94
N SER A 34 -21.97 -2.92 12.18
CA SER A 34 -22.48 -4.22 12.65
C SER A 34 -21.80 -4.46 13.97
N GLU A 35 -22.54 -4.53 15.08
CA GLU A 35 -22.00 -5.12 16.31
C GLU A 35 -21.34 -6.45 15.93
N ALA A 36 -20.08 -6.64 16.32
CA ALA A 36 -19.45 -7.93 16.16
C ALA A 36 -20.32 -8.93 16.93
N PRO A 37 -20.72 -10.07 16.35
CA PRO A 37 -21.36 -11.10 17.14
C PRO A 37 -20.47 -11.39 18.34
N ALA A 38 -21.05 -11.49 19.53
CA ALA A 38 -20.30 -11.86 20.71
C ALA A 38 -19.66 -13.23 20.44
N LEU A 39 -18.33 -13.27 20.33
CA LEU A 39 -17.60 -14.54 20.25
C LEU A 39 -18.07 -15.39 21.43
N ALA A 40 -18.65 -16.56 21.12
CA ALA A 40 -19.13 -17.48 22.15
C ALA A 40 -18.00 -17.70 23.18
N ALA A 41 -18.34 -17.56 24.46
CA ALA A 41 -17.41 -17.58 25.59
C ALA A 41 -16.69 -18.93 25.72
N ALA A 42 -15.68 -19.17 24.88
CA ALA A 42 -14.63 -20.12 25.16
C ALA A 42 -13.83 -19.57 26.35
N ALA A 43 -13.42 -20.46 27.27
CA ALA A 43 -12.51 -20.06 28.34
C ALA A 43 -11.26 -19.41 27.73
N PRO A 44 -10.84 -18.21 28.19
CA PRO A 44 -9.74 -17.50 27.59
C PRO A 44 -8.45 -18.33 27.69
N LEU A 45 -7.74 -18.45 26.58
CA LEU A 45 -6.46 -19.13 26.54
C LEU A 45 -5.40 -18.25 27.21
N SER A 46 -4.83 -18.75 28.30
CA SER A 46 -3.61 -18.17 28.90
C SER A 46 -2.37 -18.65 28.15
N LEU A 47 -2.24 -18.27 26.88
CA LEU A 47 -1.07 -18.57 26.05
C LEU A 47 -0.10 -17.38 26.09
N THR A 48 1.06 -17.58 26.72
CA THR A 48 2.15 -16.59 26.73
C THR A 48 3.25 -16.93 25.73
N THR A 49 3.41 -18.21 25.36
CA THR A 49 4.39 -18.69 24.37
C THR A 49 3.82 -19.88 23.60
N LEU A 50 4.32 -20.11 22.38
CA LEU A 50 3.96 -21.27 21.56
C LEU A 50 5.18 -22.18 21.39
N THR A 51 5.03 -23.47 21.65
CA THR A 51 6.01 -24.47 21.19
C THR A 51 6.03 -24.52 19.66
N ALA A 52 7.13 -25.02 19.07
CA ALA A 52 7.23 -25.17 17.61
C ALA A 52 6.09 -26.02 17.02
N ARG A 53 5.64 -27.07 17.74
CA ARG A 53 4.48 -27.88 17.33
C ARG A 53 3.18 -27.09 17.37
N GLN A 54 2.95 -26.32 18.44
CA GLN A 54 1.75 -25.49 18.55
C GLN A 54 1.72 -24.40 17.48
N ALA A 55 2.84 -23.73 17.21
CA ALA A 55 2.94 -22.76 16.11
C ALA A 55 2.65 -23.40 14.75
N ASP A 56 3.20 -24.59 14.45
CA ASP A 56 2.88 -25.34 13.23
C ASP A 56 1.40 -25.74 13.15
N ASN A 57 0.81 -26.13 14.29
CA ASN A 57 -0.61 -26.47 14.37
C ASN A 57 -1.51 -25.25 14.07
N VAL A 58 -1.24 -24.11 14.70
CA VAL A 58 -2.01 -22.87 14.49
C VAL A 58 -1.80 -22.33 13.08
N ALA A 59 -0.59 -22.41 12.52
CA ALA A 59 -0.35 -22.01 11.13
C ALA A 59 -1.19 -22.84 10.15
N ALA A 60 -1.26 -24.16 10.36
CA ALA A 60 -2.10 -25.04 9.55
C ALA A 60 -3.60 -24.72 9.72
N LEU A 61 -4.06 -24.42 10.93
CA LEU A 61 -5.42 -23.93 11.17
C LEU A 61 -5.69 -22.64 10.42
N GLY A 62 -4.81 -21.64 10.50
CA GLY A 62 -4.97 -20.35 9.83
C GLY A 62 -5.02 -20.46 8.30
N GLN A 63 -4.21 -21.34 7.72
CA GLN A 63 -4.23 -21.60 6.27
C GLN A 63 -5.53 -22.28 5.82
N VAL A 64 -5.96 -23.32 6.53
CA VAL A 64 -7.23 -24.03 6.22
C VAL A 64 -8.42 -23.11 6.46
N TRP A 65 -8.41 -22.33 7.55
CA TRP A 65 -9.45 -21.36 7.88
C TRP A 65 -9.68 -20.37 6.74
N GLY A 66 -8.63 -19.72 6.23
CA GLY A 66 -8.79 -18.74 5.17
C GLY A 66 -9.03 -19.37 3.80
N PHE A 67 -8.51 -20.57 3.55
CA PHE A 67 -8.89 -21.36 2.37
C PHE A 67 -10.40 -21.60 2.34
N LEU A 68 -10.97 -22.14 3.42
CA LEU A 68 -12.40 -22.40 3.52
C LEU A 68 -13.21 -21.10 3.45
N LYS A 69 -12.71 -19.99 4.06
CA LYS A 69 -13.32 -18.65 4.00
C LYS A 69 -13.67 -18.20 2.58
N TYR A 70 -12.78 -18.49 1.62
CA TYR A 70 -12.93 -18.01 0.25
C TYR A 70 -13.37 -19.09 -0.76
N HIS A 71 -13.43 -20.36 -0.37
CA HIS A 71 -13.74 -21.48 -1.29
C HIS A 71 -14.95 -22.33 -0.88
N HIS A 72 -15.21 -22.52 0.41
CA HIS A 72 -16.27 -23.42 0.86
C HIS A 72 -17.66 -22.74 0.75
N PRO A 73 -18.67 -23.34 0.12
CA PRO A 73 -19.98 -22.70 -0.09
C PRO A 73 -20.65 -22.17 1.18
N ALA A 74 -20.67 -22.96 2.27
CA ALA A 74 -21.26 -22.51 3.53
C ALA A 74 -20.56 -21.27 4.11
N VAL A 75 -19.23 -21.21 4.00
CA VAL A 75 -18.44 -20.14 4.62
C VAL A 75 -18.38 -18.92 3.71
N ALA A 76 -17.98 -19.10 2.45
CA ALA A 76 -17.90 -18.02 1.47
C ALA A 76 -19.28 -17.40 1.18
N GLY A 77 -20.36 -18.14 1.41
CA GLY A 77 -21.74 -17.64 1.37
C GLY A 77 -22.24 -16.98 2.66
N GLY A 78 -21.44 -16.92 3.73
CA GLY A 78 -21.76 -16.20 4.97
C GLY A 78 -22.69 -16.93 5.94
N GLN A 79 -22.75 -18.26 5.91
CA GLN A 79 -23.65 -19.05 6.77
C GLN A 79 -23.07 -19.34 8.16
N CYS A 80 -21.82 -18.93 8.42
CA CYS A 80 -21.11 -19.21 9.66
C CYS A 80 -20.46 -17.93 10.20
N ASP A 81 -20.48 -17.75 11.52
CA ASP A 81 -19.56 -16.82 12.16
C ASP A 81 -18.15 -17.42 12.12
N TRP A 82 -17.42 -17.05 11.07
CA TRP A 82 -16.16 -17.70 10.75
C TRP A 82 -15.00 -17.29 11.66
N ASP A 83 -15.07 -16.11 12.28
CA ASP A 83 -14.08 -15.68 13.26
C ASP A 83 -14.31 -16.41 14.60
N ALA A 84 -15.57 -16.56 15.03
CA ALA A 84 -15.91 -17.36 16.20
C ALA A 84 -15.48 -18.82 16.04
N GLU A 85 -15.65 -19.37 14.83
CA GLU A 85 -15.25 -20.73 14.53
C GLU A 85 -13.72 -20.93 14.61
N PHE A 86 -12.91 -19.97 14.16
CA PHE A 86 -11.46 -20.01 14.35
C PHE A 86 -11.08 -20.12 15.83
N VAL A 87 -11.67 -19.26 16.65
CA VAL A 87 -11.40 -19.22 18.10
C VAL A 87 -11.84 -20.53 18.76
N ARG A 88 -12.98 -21.10 18.34
CA ARG A 88 -13.48 -22.38 18.85
C ARG A 88 -12.54 -23.56 18.55
N GLN A 89 -11.91 -23.59 17.38
CA GLN A 89 -11.00 -24.68 16.98
C GLN A 89 -9.61 -24.59 17.63
N LEU A 90 -9.22 -23.40 18.08
CA LEU A 90 -7.88 -23.10 18.55
C LEU A 90 -7.40 -24.01 19.70
N PRO A 91 -8.17 -24.23 20.80
CA PRO A 91 -7.73 -25.11 21.89
C PRO A 91 -7.44 -26.56 21.45
N ALA A 92 -8.31 -27.12 20.60
CA ALA A 92 -8.18 -28.50 20.15
C ALA A 92 -6.98 -28.67 19.19
N VAL A 93 -6.73 -27.69 18.33
CA VAL A 93 -5.55 -27.66 17.45
C VAL A 93 -4.25 -27.51 18.25
N LEU A 94 -4.25 -26.71 19.32
CA LEU A 94 -3.09 -26.56 20.21
C LEU A 94 -2.76 -27.85 20.97
N ALA A 95 -3.77 -28.64 21.31
CA ALA A 95 -3.61 -29.92 22.00
C ALA A 95 -3.08 -31.05 21.10
N CYS A 96 -3.17 -30.91 19.76
CA CYS A 96 -2.73 -31.93 18.82
C CYS A 96 -1.22 -32.20 18.93
N ARG A 97 -0.85 -33.48 19.11
CA ARG A 97 0.55 -33.91 19.31
C ARG A 97 1.24 -34.30 18.02
N SER A 98 0.50 -34.48 16.93
CA SER A 98 1.04 -34.91 15.63
C SER A 98 0.34 -34.26 14.44
N VAL A 99 1.03 -34.27 13.29
CA VAL A 99 0.46 -33.83 12.00
C VAL A 99 -0.77 -34.65 11.61
N ALA A 100 -0.77 -35.95 11.90
CA ALA A 100 -1.89 -36.84 11.60
C ALA A 100 -3.12 -36.50 12.45
N GLU A 101 -2.95 -36.27 13.75
CA GLU A 101 -4.02 -35.85 14.64
C GLU A 101 -4.63 -34.51 14.21
N ARG A 102 -3.78 -33.50 13.99
CA ARG A 102 -4.22 -32.20 13.47
C ARG A 102 -4.95 -32.33 12.14
N SER A 103 -4.43 -33.12 11.20
CA SER A 103 -5.05 -33.26 9.88
C SER A 103 -6.43 -33.92 9.96
N ARG A 104 -6.62 -34.90 10.86
CA ARG A 104 -7.93 -35.49 11.12
C ARG A 104 -8.91 -34.47 11.69
N LEU A 105 -8.47 -33.65 12.64
CA LEU A 105 -9.28 -32.58 13.21
C LEU A 105 -9.72 -31.57 12.14
N LEU A 106 -8.78 -31.04 11.35
CA LEU A 106 -9.07 -30.07 10.29
C LEU A 106 -9.97 -30.66 9.18
N SER A 107 -9.80 -31.94 8.86
CA SER A 107 -10.64 -32.65 7.87
C SER A 107 -12.06 -32.88 8.39
N ALA A 108 -12.20 -33.29 9.66
CA ALA A 108 -13.50 -33.41 10.31
C ALA A 108 -14.22 -32.05 10.39
N TRP A 109 -13.48 -30.99 10.72
CA TRP A 109 -14.00 -29.63 10.73
C TRP A 109 -14.49 -29.19 9.34
N ALA A 110 -13.70 -29.35 8.29
CA ALA A 110 -14.12 -29.06 6.92
C ALA A 110 -15.37 -29.88 6.51
N THR A 111 -15.46 -31.14 6.93
CA THR A 111 -16.64 -32.00 6.68
C THR A 111 -17.89 -31.51 7.42
N SER A 112 -17.72 -30.97 8.63
CA SER A 112 -18.84 -30.47 9.45
C SER A 112 -19.56 -29.26 8.84
N LEU A 113 -18.95 -28.60 7.86
CA LEU A 113 -19.54 -27.46 7.14
C LEU A 113 -20.57 -27.87 6.08
N GLY A 114 -20.79 -29.18 5.90
CA GLY A 114 -21.73 -29.72 4.93
C GLY A 114 -21.11 -30.06 3.57
N PRO A 115 -21.93 -30.55 2.63
CA PRO A 115 -21.44 -31.02 1.34
C PRO A 115 -20.98 -29.87 0.43
N VAL A 116 -19.95 -30.13 -0.37
CA VAL A 116 -19.52 -29.25 -1.46
C VAL A 116 -19.98 -29.87 -2.80
N PRO A 117 -21.00 -29.28 -3.46
CA PRO A 117 -21.53 -29.83 -4.70
C PRO A 117 -20.49 -29.70 -5.82
N PRO A 118 -20.43 -30.67 -6.77
CA PRO A 118 -19.59 -30.54 -7.95
C PRO A 118 -19.88 -29.26 -8.74
N CYS A 119 -18.83 -28.58 -9.19
CA CYS A 119 -18.94 -27.33 -9.94
C CYS A 119 -18.40 -27.50 -11.37
N ALA A 120 -19.29 -27.80 -12.31
CA ALA A 120 -18.90 -27.99 -13.72
C ALA A 120 -18.28 -26.73 -14.34
N THR A 121 -18.77 -25.54 -13.97
CA THR A 121 -18.26 -24.25 -14.48
C THR A 121 -16.92 -23.84 -13.88
N CYS A 122 -16.53 -24.41 -12.73
CA CYS A 122 -15.28 -24.06 -12.07
C CYS A 122 -14.05 -24.52 -12.85
N ALA A 123 -14.21 -25.51 -13.73
CA ALA A 123 -13.18 -26.01 -14.64
C ALA A 123 -13.07 -25.18 -15.94
N THR A 124 -14.04 -24.30 -16.22
CA THR A 124 -14.02 -23.46 -17.42
C THR A 124 -12.85 -22.48 -17.37
N ALA A 125 -12.18 -22.31 -18.51
CA ALA A 125 -11.11 -21.33 -18.65
C ALA A 125 -11.65 -19.90 -18.39
N PRO A 126 -10.86 -19.03 -17.73
CA PRO A 126 -11.26 -17.65 -17.54
C PRO A 126 -11.37 -16.92 -18.87
N THR A 127 -12.25 -15.92 -18.93
CA THR A 127 -12.49 -15.11 -20.14
C THR A 127 -11.33 -14.17 -20.49
N GLY A 128 -10.45 -13.90 -19.53
CA GLY A 128 -9.26 -13.05 -19.69
C GLY A 128 -7.95 -13.84 -19.62
N GLU A 129 -6.90 -13.26 -20.16
CA GLU A 129 -5.55 -13.82 -20.06
C GLU A 129 -5.07 -13.81 -18.60
N VAL A 130 -4.63 -14.96 -18.10
CA VAL A 130 -4.19 -15.12 -16.72
C VAL A 130 -2.76 -14.62 -16.54
N ARG A 131 -2.55 -13.62 -15.67
CA ARG A 131 -1.20 -13.22 -15.21
C ARG A 131 -0.73 -14.08 -14.04
N LEU A 132 -1.61 -14.31 -13.08
CA LEU A 132 -1.31 -14.99 -11.83
C LEU A 132 -2.35 -16.06 -11.58
N ARG A 133 -1.89 -17.28 -11.29
CA ARG A 133 -2.73 -18.40 -10.88
C ARG A 133 -2.75 -18.50 -9.35
N PRO A 134 -3.81 -19.08 -8.75
CA PRO A 134 -3.83 -19.33 -7.32
C PRO A 134 -2.63 -20.20 -6.90
N ASP A 135 -1.87 -19.74 -5.91
CA ASP A 135 -0.77 -20.51 -5.33
C ASP A 135 -1.24 -21.23 -4.06
N LEU A 136 -1.52 -22.52 -4.20
CA LEU A 136 -1.97 -23.39 -3.10
C LEU A 136 -0.96 -24.51 -2.81
N ARG A 137 0.33 -24.29 -3.11
CA ARG A 137 1.39 -25.27 -2.83
C ARG A 137 1.44 -25.67 -1.36
N TRP A 138 1.14 -24.74 -0.45
CA TRP A 138 1.07 -25.03 0.99
C TRP A 138 0.04 -26.13 1.31
N ALA A 139 -1.10 -26.16 0.61
CA ALA A 139 -2.16 -27.16 0.83
C ALA A 139 -1.75 -28.55 0.34
N GLN A 140 -0.69 -28.63 -0.47
CA GLN A 140 -0.13 -29.88 -0.98
C GLN A 140 1.10 -30.37 -0.21
N ASP A 141 1.52 -29.67 0.85
CA ASP A 141 2.70 -30.06 1.63
C ASP A 141 2.46 -31.39 2.38
N THR A 142 3.12 -32.45 1.91
CA THR A 142 3.00 -33.82 2.42
C THR A 142 3.52 -33.97 3.85
N ARG A 143 4.35 -33.04 4.31
CA ARG A 143 4.90 -33.04 5.67
C ARG A 143 3.97 -32.34 6.67
N ARG A 144 3.08 -31.46 6.19
CA ARG A 144 2.18 -30.67 7.04
C ARG A 144 0.73 -31.11 7.01
N PHE A 145 0.31 -31.83 5.98
CA PHE A 145 -1.08 -32.28 5.84
C PHE A 145 -1.13 -33.75 5.40
N SER A 146 -2.00 -34.54 6.05
CA SER A 146 -2.25 -35.94 5.64
C SER A 146 -2.89 -36.02 4.26
N THR A 147 -2.71 -37.14 3.55
CA THR A 147 -3.29 -37.35 2.21
C THR A 147 -4.81 -37.09 2.15
N PRO A 148 -5.65 -37.59 3.09
CA PRO A 148 -7.09 -37.32 3.06
C PRO A 148 -7.43 -35.82 3.09
N LEU A 149 -6.78 -35.05 3.96
CA LEU A 149 -7.01 -33.60 4.05
C LEU A 149 -6.58 -32.88 2.77
N ARG A 150 -5.42 -33.23 2.18
CA ARG A 150 -4.96 -32.61 0.92
C ARG A 150 -5.93 -32.88 -0.23
N GLN A 151 -6.46 -34.10 -0.32
CA GLN A 151 -7.47 -34.46 -1.32
C GLN A 151 -8.78 -33.70 -1.09
N GLN A 152 -9.21 -33.54 0.17
CA GLN A 152 -10.39 -32.77 0.51
C GLN A 152 -10.24 -31.28 0.13
N LEU A 153 -9.11 -30.65 0.45
CA LEU A 153 -8.83 -29.27 0.06
C LEU A 153 -8.79 -29.11 -1.46
N ALA A 154 -8.15 -30.04 -2.17
CA ALA A 154 -8.13 -30.04 -3.64
C ALA A 154 -9.55 -30.17 -4.24
N TYR A 155 -10.39 -31.05 -3.67
CA TYR A 155 -11.79 -31.18 -4.08
C TYR A 155 -12.57 -29.88 -3.86
N ILE A 156 -12.41 -29.23 -2.71
CA ILE A 156 -13.06 -27.93 -2.42
C ILE A 156 -12.57 -26.85 -3.37
N GLN A 157 -11.28 -26.82 -3.72
CA GLN A 157 -10.73 -25.85 -4.67
C GLN A 157 -11.32 -26.04 -6.08
N ALA A 158 -11.41 -27.29 -6.53
CA ALA A 158 -11.98 -27.64 -7.82
C ALA A 158 -13.47 -27.33 -7.88
N ASN A 159 -14.17 -27.45 -6.75
CA ASN A 159 -15.61 -27.23 -6.61
C ASN A 159 -15.95 -25.98 -5.78
N ARG A 160 -15.09 -24.97 -5.88
CA ARG A 160 -15.16 -23.74 -5.10
C ARG A 160 -16.48 -23.00 -5.30
N TYR A 161 -16.89 -22.26 -4.28
CA TYR A 161 -18.08 -21.42 -4.33
C TYR A 161 -18.05 -20.44 -5.53
N GLN A 162 -19.18 -20.33 -6.23
CA GLN A 162 -19.35 -19.45 -7.40
C GLN A 162 -20.45 -18.39 -7.20
N GLY A 163 -21.11 -18.36 -6.03
CA GLY A 163 -22.13 -17.36 -5.73
C GLY A 163 -21.53 -16.02 -5.31
N ALA A 164 -22.37 -15.10 -4.85
CA ALA A 164 -21.93 -13.82 -4.32
C ALA A 164 -21.11 -14.03 -3.03
N PRO A 165 -19.82 -13.65 -2.99
CA PRO A 165 -18.97 -13.87 -1.82
C PRO A 165 -19.34 -12.90 -0.69
N TYR A 166 -19.49 -13.44 0.52
CA TYR A 166 -19.85 -12.68 1.71
C TYR A 166 -18.71 -11.76 2.18
N TYR A 167 -17.46 -12.24 2.18
CA TYR A 167 -16.31 -11.50 2.74
C TYR A 167 -15.59 -10.57 1.75
N VAL A 168 -15.94 -10.60 0.47
CA VAL A 168 -15.18 -9.90 -0.58
C VAL A 168 -16.12 -9.16 -1.52
N GLY A 169 -16.04 -7.84 -1.53
CA GLY A 169 -16.73 -6.97 -2.48
C GLY A 169 -15.78 -6.37 -3.51
N GLN A 170 -16.33 -5.52 -4.37
CA GLN A 170 -15.58 -4.76 -5.35
C GLN A 170 -16.19 -3.37 -5.53
N LEU A 171 -15.34 -2.34 -5.62
CA LEU A 171 -15.70 -0.98 -6.00
C LEU A 171 -14.79 -0.54 -7.14
N GLY A 172 -15.33 -0.43 -8.35
CA GLY A 172 -14.50 -0.24 -9.55
C GLY A 172 -13.53 -1.42 -9.70
N SER A 173 -12.23 -1.17 -9.72
CA SER A 173 -11.18 -2.21 -9.73
C SER A 173 -10.65 -2.56 -8.33
N THR A 174 -11.12 -1.88 -7.28
CA THR A 174 -10.64 -2.05 -5.90
C THR A 174 -11.35 -3.19 -5.21
N THR A 175 -10.59 -4.08 -4.56
CA THR A 175 -11.13 -5.15 -3.71
C THR A 175 -11.59 -4.57 -2.37
N LEU A 176 -12.77 -4.97 -1.90
CA LEU A 176 -13.28 -4.61 -0.58
C LEU A 176 -13.29 -5.86 0.30
N PHE A 177 -12.79 -5.75 1.52
CA PHE A 177 -12.95 -6.78 2.54
C PHE A 177 -14.16 -6.44 3.40
N LEU A 178 -15.21 -7.24 3.28
CA LEU A 178 -16.51 -7.02 3.91
C LEU A 178 -16.67 -7.94 5.12
N HIS A 179 -17.46 -7.52 6.09
CA HIS A 179 -17.78 -8.34 7.27
C HIS A 179 -16.52 -8.84 8.00
N GLU A 180 -15.52 -7.97 8.15
CA GLU A 180 -14.31 -8.22 8.93
C GLU A 180 -14.37 -7.34 10.19
N PRO A 181 -14.92 -7.83 11.32
CA PRO A 181 -15.00 -7.04 12.52
C PRO A 181 -13.61 -6.59 12.98
N ASP A 182 -13.53 -5.34 13.42
CA ASP A 182 -12.25 -4.71 13.79
C ASP A 182 -11.80 -5.06 15.21
N TYR A 183 -12.72 -5.56 16.04
CA TYR A 183 -12.53 -5.80 17.47
C TYR A 183 -11.70 -4.68 18.11
N ALA A 184 -12.15 -3.44 17.90
CA ALA A 184 -11.37 -2.24 18.22
C ALA A 184 -10.88 -2.19 19.67
N GLU A 185 -11.72 -2.63 20.60
CA GLU A 185 -11.43 -2.61 22.03
C GLU A 185 -11.40 -4.03 22.65
N PRO A 186 -10.46 -4.30 23.57
CA PRO A 186 -9.33 -3.45 23.93
C PRO A 186 -8.29 -3.34 22.81
N ALA A 187 -7.57 -2.22 22.74
CA ALA A 187 -6.50 -1.97 21.75
C ALA A 187 -5.39 -3.04 21.72
N CYS A 188 -5.27 -3.87 22.76
CA CYS A 188 -4.55 -5.14 22.75
C CYS A 188 -5.56 -6.27 22.98
N PRO A 189 -6.06 -6.93 21.92
CA PRO A 189 -7.08 -7.94 22.08
C PRO A 189 -6.50 -9.23 22.67
N SER A 190 -7.38 -10.18 22.97
CA SER A 190 -7.00 -11.50 23.49
C SER A 190 -6.02 -12.22 22.54
N VAL A 191 -5.30 -13.22 23.05
CA VAL A 191 -4.33 -13.96 22.22
C VAL A 191 -5.00 -14.59 20.99
N GLU A 192 -6.21 -15.11 21.14
CA GLU A 192 -6.98 -15.73 20.06
C GLU A 192 -7.27 -14.74 18.93
N LEU A 193 -7.67 -13.52 19.28
CA LEU A 193 -7.92 -12.44 18.33
C LEU A 193 -6.62 -11.91 17.70
N ARG A 194 -5.51 -11.86 18.44
CA ARG A 194 -4.19 -11.54 17.85
C ARG A 194 -3.78 -12.58 16.81
N LEU A 195 -3.92 -13.87 17.11
CA LEU A 195 -3.62 -14.96 16.17
C LEU A 195 -4.56 -14.97 14.97
N LEU A 196 -5.86 -14.70 15.19
CA LEU A 196 -6.84 -14.51 14.12
C LEU A 196 -6.43 -13.34 13.21
N GLY A 197 -6.01 -12.21 13.77
CA GLY A 197 -5.56 -11.05 13.02
C GLY A 197 -4.37 -11.35 12.10
N LEU A 198 -3.39 -12.09 12.61
CA LEU A 198 -2.27 -12.60 11.80
C LEU A 198 -2.77 -13.52 10.67
N CYS A 199 -3.65 -14.48 10.97
CA CYS A 199 -4.19 -15.41 9.97
C CYS A 199 -5.03 -14.67 8.91
N ARG A 200 -5.83 -13.68 9.31
CA ARG A 200 -6.64 -12.83 8.44
C ARG A 200 -5.75 -12.06 7.46
N TYR A 201 -4.74 -11.36 7.97
CA TYR A 201 -3.78 -10.63 7.13
C TYR A 201 -3.06 -11.57 6.15
N TRP A 202 -2.58 -12.71 6.65
CA TRP A 202 -1.87 -13.69 5.83
C TRP A 202 -2.72 -14.17 4.65
N ASN A 203 -3.99 -14.50 4.90
CA ASN A 203 -4.92 -14.97 3.88
C ASN A 203 -5.36 -13.86 2.91
N MET A 204 -5.54 -12.62 3.39
CA MET A 204 -5.85 -11.49 2.50
C MET A 204 -4.75 -11.28 1.46
N TYR A 205 -3.47 -11.36 1.86
CA TYR A 205 -2.36 -11.31 0.90
C TYR A 205 -2.26 -12.57 0.03
N GLN A 206 -2.48 -13.76 0.60
CA GLN A 206 -2.44 -15.03 -0.14
C GLN A 206 -3.40 -15.06 -1.34
N TYR A 207 -4.59 -14.46 -1.21
CA TYR A 207 -5.63 -14.57 -2.24
C TYR A 207 -5.90 -13.29 -3.03
N PHE A 208 -5.44 -12.12 -2.53
CA PHE A 208 -5.82 -10.82 -3.10
C PHE A 208 -4.63 -9.90 -3.39
N TYR A 209 -3.38 -10.34 -3.19
CA TYR A 209 -2.20 -9.59 -3.63
C TYR A 209 -1.81 -9.94 -5.09
N PRO A 210 -1.74 -8.97 -6.01
CA PRO A 210 -1.51 -9.21 -7.44
C PRO A 210 -0.07 -9.55 -7.81
N TYR A 211 0.86 -9.46 -6.84
CA TYR A 211 2.30 -9.63 -7.05
C TYR A 211 2.90 -10.72 -6.17
N SER A 212 2.14 -11.76 -5.81
CA SER A 212 2.67 -12.83 -4.93
C SER A 212 3.92 -13.53 -5.48
N TYR A 213 4.16 -13.47 -6.80
CA TYR A 213 5.38 -13.97 -7.44
C TYR A 213 6.64 -13.12 -7.16
N THR A 214 6.50 -11.92 -6.57
CA THR A 214 7.62 -11.05 -6.20
C THR A 214 8.06 -11.21 -4.74
N TRP A 215 7.39 -12.06 -3.96
CA TRP A 215 7.77 -12.30 -2.57
C TRP A 215 9.18 -12.86 -2.47
N GLN A 216 9.96 -12.29 -1.56
CA GLN A 216 11.33 -12.71 -1.25
C GLN A 216 11.34 -13.84 -0.21
N ASP A 217 10.32 -13.86 0.64
CA ASP A 217 10.05 -14.92 1.61
C ASP A 217 9.18 -16.03 1.02
N ASP A 218 9.32 -17.25 1.56
CA ASP A 218 8.29 -18.27 1.40
C ASP A 218 7.06 -17.85 2.22
N TRP A 219 6.06 -17.27 1.54
CA TRP A 219 4.86 -16.78 2.18
C TRP A 219 4.17 -17.82 3.06
N SER A 220 4.22 -19.11 2.68
CA SER A 220 3.63 -20.19 3.47
C SER A 220 4.30 -20.36 4.85
N ARG A 221 5.57 -19.97 4.97
CA ARG A 221 6.34 -20.00 6.22
C ARG A 221 6.24 -18.71 7.03
N VAL A 222 5.97 -17.57 6.40
CA VAL A 222 5.81 -16.28 7.11
C VAL A 222 4.79 -16.38 8.24
N LEU A 223 3.68 -17.08 8.01
CA LEU A 223 2.67 -17.32 9.04
C LEU A 223 3.27 -18.05 10.25
N LEU A 224 3.93 -19.19 10.01
CA LEU A 224 4.57 -20.00 11.05
C LEU A 224 5.60 -19.21 11.86
N GLU A 225 6.46 -18.46 11.17
CA GLU A 225 7.54 -17.68 11.77
C GLU A 225 7.05 -16.49 12.60
N THR A 226 5.87 -15.96 12.27
CA THR A 226 5.33 -14.74 12.90
C THR A 226 4.42 -15.04 14.10
N LEU A 227 3.85 -16.26 14.17
CA LEU A 227 2.92 -16.67 15.23
C LEU A 227 3.44 -16.45 16.66
N PRO A 228 4.69 -16.83 17.03
CA PRO A 228 5.18 -16.63 18.40
C PRO A 228 5.14 -15.16 18.82
N ARG A 229 5.56 -14.24 17.92
CA ARG A 229 5.56 -12.80 18.19
C ARG A 229 4.15 -12.27 18.43
N PHE A 230 3.15 -12.75 17.69
CA PHE A 230 1.75 -12.36 17.91
C PHE A 230 1.16 -12.97 19.18
N ALA A 231 1.59 -14.17 19.60
CA ALA A 231 1.17 -14.78 20.85
C ALA A 231 1.74 -14.02 22.07
N GLU A 232 3.02 -13.63 22.00
CA GLU A 232 3.76 -12.97 23.07
C GLU A 232 3.42 -11.47 23.24
N ALA A 233 2.90 -10.80 22.20
CA ALA A 233 2.59 -9.37 22.17
C ALA A 233 1.41 -8.93 23.10
N ASN A 234 1.64 -8.96 24.41
CA ASN A 234 0.64 -8.76 25.47
C ASN A 234 0.35 -7.30 25.85
N THR A 235 0.90 -6.33 25.10
CA THR A 235 0.59 -4.91 25.22
C THR A 235 0.18 -4.31 23.88
N ALA A 236 -0.61 -3.24 23.90
CA ALA A 236 -1.07 -2.56 22.69
C ALA A 236 0.09 -2.14 21.78
N LEU A 237 1.20 -1.68 22.38
CA LEU A 237 2.40 -1.28 21.67
C LEU A 237 3.13 -2.48 21.06
N SER A 238 3.39 -3.54 21.84
CA SER A 238 4.05 -4.76 21.32
C SER A 238 3.26 -5.41 20.18
N TYR A 239 1.93 -5.35 20.21
CA TYR A 239 1.06 -5.87 19.15
C TYR A 239 1.16 -5.04 17.87
N ARG A 240 1.33 -3.71 17.99
CA ARG A 240 1.56 -2.83 16.84
C ARG A 240 2.91 -3.05 16.19
N HIS A 241 3.97 -3.24 16.98
CA HIS A 241 5.26 -3.65 16.43
C HIS A 241 5.21 -5.03 15.76
N ALA A 242 4.46 -5.98 16.34
CA ALA A 242 4.27 -7.29 15.71
C ALA A 242 3.59 -7.18 14.34
N ALA A 243 2.55 -6.36 14.23
CA ALA A 243 1.87 -6.08 12.97
C ALA A 243 2.73 -5.28 11.98
N ALA A 244 3.47 -4.25 12.42
CA ALA A 244 4.41 -3.51 11.57
C ALA A 244 5.48 -4.43 10.95
N ALA A 245 5.99 -5.37 11.74
CA ALA A 245 6.94 -6.37 11.26
C ALA A 245 6.31 -7.31 10.23
N LEU A 246 5.08 -7.78 10.47
CA LEU A 246 4.32 -8.58 9.51
C LEU A 246 4.11 -7.83 8.19
N PHE A 247 3.71 -6.55 8.26
CA PHE A 247 3.48 -5.74 7.06
C PHE A 247 4.75 -5.51 6.25
N THR A 248 5.92 -5.59 6.88
CA THR A 248 7.20 -5.47 6.19
C THR A 248 7.54 -6.72 5.37
N ARG A 249 7.08 -7.92 5.78
CA ARG A 249 7.36 -9.20 5.11
C ARG A 249 6.74 -9.32 3.71
N VAL A 250 5.68 -8.55 3.41
CA VAL A 250 5.03 -8.61 2.09
C VAL A 250 5.78 -7.82 1.02
N HIS A 251 6.72 -6.95 1.42
CA HIS A 251 7.43 -6.03 0.51
C HIS A 251 6.49 -5.18 -0.34
N ASP A 252 5.36 -4.76 0.21
CA ASP A 252 4.41 -3.86 -0.45
C ASP A 252 4.53 -2.45 0.14
N GLY A 253 4.84 -1.46 -0.68
CA GLY A 253 4.93 -0.05 -0.28
C GLY A 253 3.61 0.58 0.18
N HIS A 254 2.48 -0.09 -0.01
CA HIS A 254 1.20 0.28 0.59
C HIS A 254 0.95 -0.36 1.96
N ALA A 255 1.62 -1.46 2.30
CA ALA A 255 1.41 -2.23 3.54
C ALA A 255 1.93 -1.50 4.78
N ARG A 256 1.32 -0.35 5.11
CA ARG A 256 1.66 0.46 6.28
C ARG A 256 0.38 0.79 7.04
N TYR A 257 0.55 1.19 8.30
CA TYR A 257 -0.54 1.80 9.04
C TYR A 257 -1.15 2.96 8.25
N TYR A 258 -2.47 2.86 8.04
CA TYR A 258 -3.22 3.90 7.36
C TYR A 258 -4.62 4.04 7.97
N PRO A 259 -4.93 5.16 8.66
CA PRO A 259 -4.03 6.29 8.96
C PRO A 259 -2.84 5.87 9.85
N LEU A 260 -1.88 6.79 10.06
CA LEU A 260 -0.75 6.56 10.96
C LEU A 260 -1.25 6.15 12.36
N ASP A 261 -0.60 5.19 13.00
CA ASP A 261 -1.01 4.66 14.30
C ASP A 261 -0.53 5.57 15.45
N PRO A 262 -1.42 6.08 16.31
CA PRO A 262 -1.05 7.04 17.35
C PRO A 262 -0.01 6.54 18.37
N LEU A 263 0.01 5.25 18.70
CA LEU A 263 0.96 4.71 19.70
C LEU A 263 2.37 4.67 19.11
N LEU A 264 2.53 4.21 17.87
CA LEU A 264 3.81 4.23 17.18
C LEU A 264 4.28 5.66 16.89
N GLU A 265 3.35 6.56 16.57
CA GLU A 265 3.68 7.98 16.34
C GLU A 265 4.20 8.64 17.62
N ALA A 266 3.68 8.27 18.78
CA ALA A 266 4.08 8.78 20.10
C ALA A 266 5.49 8.32 20.52
N GLU A 267 5.92 7.11 20.15
CA GLU A 267 7.27 6.60 20.48
C GLU A 267 8.41 7.44 19.91
N ARG A 268 8.17 8.09 18.77
CA ARG A 268 9.19 8.94 18.13
C ARG A 268 9.50 10.20 18.95
N GLY A 269 8.56 10.62 19.80
CA GLY A 269 8.64 11.82 20.62
C GLY A 269 7.86 13.01 20.03
N PRO A 270 7.48 14.00 20.88
CA PRO A 270 6.62 15.11 20.47
C PRO A 270 7.37 16.29 19.84
N TYR A 271 8.69 16.20 19.68
CA TYR A 271 9.53 17.24 19.08
C TYR A 271 10.20 16.73 17.81
N GLN A 272 10.47 17.63 16.86
CA GLN A 272 11.18 17.33 15.62
C GLN A 272 12.14 18.47 15.26
N VAL A 273 13.37 18.13 14.88
CA VAL A 273 14.31 19.09 14.29
C VAL A 273 13.76 19.53 12.94
N ALA A 274 13.67 20.85 12.71
CA ALA A 274 13.09 21.43 11.51
C ALA A 274 14.06 21.41 10.31
N ALA A 275 14.44 20.20 9.89
CA ALA A 275 15.28 19.95 8.72
C ALA A 275 14.79 18.69 7.99
N ASP A 276 15.06 18.63 6.70
CA ASP A 276 14.77 17.46 5.86
C ASP A 276 16.03 16.63 5.67
N VAL A 277 15.87 15.31 5.69
CA VAL A 277 16.95 14.35 5.52
C VAL A 277 16.61 13.42 4.36
N GLN A 278 17.60 13.13 3.54
CA GLN A 278 17.53 12.12 2.48
C GLN A 278 18.72 11.17 2.61
N PHE A 279 18.52 9.90 2.28
CA PHE A 279 19.64 8.98 2.13
C PHE A 279 20.29 9.15 0.74
N LEU A 280 21.52 9.67 0.72
CA LEU A 280 22.38 9.76 -0.47
C LEU A 280 23.56 8.82 -0.28
N ASP A 281 23.74 7.86 -1.19
CA ASP A 281 24.79 6.83 -1.08
C ASP A 281 24.81 6.14 0.31
N ASN A 282 23.62 5.76 0.80
CA ASN A 282 23.38 5.18 2.13
C ASN A 282 23.77 6.06 3.33
N GLN A 283 24.03 7.34 3.13
CA GLN A 283 24.33 8.30 4.19
C GLN A 283 23.11 9.20 4.42
N ALA A 284 22.73 9.43 5.68
CA ALA A 284 21.68 10.39 6.02
C ALA A 284 22.23 11.81 5.83
N VAL A 285 21.77 12.52 4.81
CA VAL A 285 22.23 13.85 4.45
C VAL A 285 21.11 14.86 4.66
N VAL A 286 21.42 15.96 5.34
CA VAL A 286 20.50 17.10 5.44
C VAL A 286 20.33 17.73 4.06
N THR A 287 19.12 17.78 3.54
CA THR A 287 18.82 18.37 2.21
C THR A 287 18.29 19.78 2.32
N HIS A 288 17.54 20.08 3.39
CA HIS A 288 16.95 21.38 3.62
C HIS A 288 16.86 21.65 5.13
N VAL A 289 16.92 22.93 5.51
CA VAL A 289 16.79 23.39 6.89
C VAL A 289 15.81 24.56 6.88
N ARG A 290 14.75 24.45 7.68
CA ARG A 290 13.71 25.47 7.78
C ARG A 290 14.28 26.75 8.41
N ARG A 291 14.10 27.90 7.75
CA ARG A 291 14.64 29.21 8.15
C ARG A 291 13.61 30.34 8.05
N ASP A 292 12.40 30.08 8.50
CA ASP A 292 11.27 31.03 8.41
C ASP A 292 11.06 31.88 9.68
N GLY A 293 11.86 31.66 10.72
CA GLY A 293 11.74 32.36 12.01
C GLY A 293 10.59 31.86 12.90
N LEU A 294 9.82 30.85 12.49
CA LEU A 294 8.71 30.29 13.28
C LEU A 294 9.13 29.08 14.14
N VAL A 295 10.33 28.55 13.89
CA VAL A 295 10.95 27.47 14.66
C VAL A 295 12.31 27.94 15.16
N PRO A 296 12.84 27.36 16.26
CA PRO A 296 14.18 27.68 16.72
C PRO A 296 15.23 27.51 15.60
N PRO A 297 16.21 28.42 15.48
CA PRO A 297 17.22 28.34 14.45
C PRO A 297 18.04 27.05 14.62
N SER A 298 18.20 26.30 13.53
CA SER A 298 18.99 25.08 13.51
C SER A 298 20.43 25.36 13.06
N PRO A 299 21.46 24.85 13.78
CA PRO A 299 22.86 24.94 13.36
C PRO A 299 23.21 23.96 12.21
N LEU A 300 22.28 23.12 11.78
CA LEU A 300 22.45 22.22 10.64
C LEU A 300 22.52 23.01 9.32
N GLN A 301 23.17 22.40 8.33
CA GLN A 301 23.33 22.96 6.98
C GLN A 301 23.03 21.88 5.92
N PRO A 302 22.44 22.26 4.78
CA PRO A 302 22.36 21.36 3.62
C PRO A 302 23.74 20.77 3.27
N GLY A 303 23.79 19.45 3.10
CA GLY A 303 25.02 18.68 2.86
C GLY A 303 25.77 18.24 4.11
N ASP A 304 25.22 18.44 5.32
CA ASP A 304 25.67 17.77 6.53
C ASP A 304 25.33 16.28 6.46
N VAL A 305 26.32 15.43 6.77
CA VAL A 305 26.11 13.97 6.87
C VAL A 305 25.91 13.58 8.32
N LEU A 306 24.70 13.17 8.70
CA LEU A 306 24.36 12.75 10.05
C LEU A 306 24.95 11.37 10.33
N THR A 307 25.78 11.24 11.37
CA THR A 307 26.44 9.98 11.74
C THR A 307 25.85 9.37 13.01
N HIS A 308 25.46 10.19 13.99
CA HIS A 308 24.81 9.74 15.22
C HIS A 308 23.68 10.69 15.64
N LEU A 309 22.61 10.12 16.20
CA LEU A 309 21.48 10.85 16.77
C LEU A 309 21.23 10.32 18.18
N ALA A 310 21.19 11.22 19.17
CA ALA A 310 21.10 10.86 20.59
C ALA A 310 22.13 9.79 21.01
N GLY A 311 23.35 9.89 20.49
CA GLY A 311 24.44 8.93 20.76
C GLY A 311 24.38 7.61 19.97
N THR A 312 23.28 7.33 19.25
CA THR A 312 23.13 6.09 18.46
C THR A 312 23.59 6.30 17.02
N PRO A 313 24.44 5.41 16.44
CA PRO A 313 24.81 5.51 15.04
C PRO A 313 23.60 5.42 14.11
N VAL A 314 23.54 6.26 13.08
CA VAL A 314 22.44 6.25 12.09
C VAL A 314 22.31 4.88 11.41
N ALA A 315 23.43 4.22 11.12
CA ALA A 315 23.42 2.86 10.56
C ALA A 315 22.72 1.85 11.48
N THR A 316 22.91 1.98 12.80
CA THR A 316 22.23 1.15 13.81
C THR A 316 20.73 1.45 13.84
N LEU A 317 20.33 2.72 13.81
CA LEU A 317 18.91 3.12 13.75
C LEU A 317 18.24 2.56 12.48
N VAL A 318 18.90 2.64 11.33
CA VAL A 318 18.43 2.04 10.09
C VAL A 318 18.24 0.53 10.25
N LYS A 319 19.25 -0.19 10.76
CA LYS A 319 19.18 -1.64 10.99
C LYS A 319 18.02 -2.03 11.93
N GLN A 320 17.77 -1.24 12.97
CA GLN A 320 16.70 -1.48 13.94
C GLN A 320 15.30 -1.24 13.37
N ARG A 321 15.14 -0.21 12.52
CA ARG A 321 13.83 0.20 11.98
C ARG A 321 13.40 -0.57 10.74
N LEU A 322 14.36 -1.07 9.95
CA LEU A 322 14.08 -1.78 8.70
C LEU A 322 13.13 -2.97 8.82
N PRO A 323 13.23 -3.86 9.82
CA PRO A 323 12.33 -5.00 9.97
C PRO A 323 10.86 -4.61 10.17
N GLU A 324 10.57 -3.35 10.46
CA GLU A 324 9.23 -2.80 10.70
C GLU A 324 8.89 -1.64 9.75
N THR A 325 9.74 -1.41 8.74
CA THR A 325 9.52 -0.37 7.73
C THR A 325 9.10 -1.03 6.42
N PRO A 326 7.81 -1.03 6.07
CA PRO A 326 7.33 -1.57 4.80
C PRO A 326 7.81 -0.72 3.61
N GLY A 327 7.97 -1.36 2.46
CA GLY A 327 8.40 -0.71 1.24
C GLY A 327 8.61 -1.72 0.12
N SER A 328 8.24 -1.35 -1.10
CA SER A 328 8.48 -2.18 -2.29
C SER A 328 9.95 -2.21 -2.69
N ASN A 329 10.73 -1.21 -2.30
CA ASN A 329 12.17 -1.21 -2.50
C ASN A 329 12.89 -0.47 -1.38
N ARG A 330 14.22 -0.62 -1.38
CA ARG A 330 15.09 -0.05 -0.36
C ARG A 330 15.01 1.47 -0.28
N ALA A 331 14.86 2.14 -1.42
CA ALA A 331 14.79 3.60 -1.47
C ALA A 331 13.52 4.11 -0.74
N ALA A 332 12.38 3.47 -0.97
CA ALA A 332 11.12 3.76 -0.28
C ALA A 332 11.23 3.54 1.24
N GLN A 333 11.86 2.45 1.68
CA GLN A 333 12.08 2.19 3.12
C GLN A 333 12.99 3.24 3.75
N LEU A 334 14.11 3.56 3.10
CA LEU A 334 15.05 4.57 3.60
C LEU A 334 14.42 5.97 3.65
N ASN A 335 13.56 6.32 2.69
CA ASN A 335 12.78 7.54 2.73
C ASN A 335 11.88 7.58 3.98
N THR A 336 11.13 6.51 4.25
CA THR A 336 10.31 6.42 5.47
C THR A 336 11.15 6.53 6.73
N ILE A 337 12.31 5.88 6.79
CA ILE A 337 13.23 6.00 7.94
C ILE A 337 13.72 7.45 8.09
N ALA A 338 14.12 8.10 7.00
CA ALA A 338 14.63 9.47 7.00
C ALA A 338 13.63 10.47 7.55
N LEU A 339 12.36 10.38 7.14
CA LEU A 339 11.26 11.20 7.67
C LEU A 339 11.10 11.11 9.18
N ASN A 340 11.56 10.00 9.80
CA ASN A 340 11.44 9.73 11.22
C ASN A 340 12.77 9.84 11.99
N LEU A 341 13.89 10.22 11.36
CA LEU A 341 15.20 10.27 12.04
C LEU A 341 15.29 11.45 13.02
N LEU A 342 14.68 12.58 12.68
CA LEU A 342 14.86 13.85 13.38
C LEU A 342 13.82 14.14 14.47
N TYR A 343 13.02 13.15 14.83
CA TYR A 343 12.14 13.22 16.00
C TYR A 343 12.94 13.03 17.29
N ALA A 344 12.48 13.66 18.38
CA ALA A 344 13.11 13.61 19.69
C ALA A 344 12.06 13.67 20.83
N PRO A 345 12.37 13.05 21.99
CA PRO A 345 11.51 13.14 23.18
C PRO A 345 11.60 14.50 23.88
N THR A 346 12.65 15.29 23.62
CA THR A 346 12.91 16.59 24.24
C THR A 346 13.02 17.70 23.19
N PRO A 347 12.94 18.99 23.56
CA PRO A 347 13.09 20.13 22.64
C PRO A 347 14.47 20.28 21.99
N GLN A 348 15.37 19.30 22.12
CA GLN A 348 16.71 19.33 21.57
C GLN A 348 17.19 17.91 21.24
N LEU A 349 17.99 17.79 20.18
CA LEU A 349 18.57 16.53 19.74
C LEU A 349 20.09 16.64 19.68
N ALA A 350 20.79 15.75 20.39
CA ALA A 350 22.23 15.63 20.23
C ALA A 350 22.55 14.95 18.89
N VAL A 351 23.31 15.65 18.04
CA VAL A 351 23.65 15.22 16.68
C VAL A 351 25.16 15.18 16.53
N GLN A 352 25.69 14.06 16.05
CA GLN A 352 27.05 13.98 15.51
C GLN A 352 26.95 13.92 13.99
N LEU A 353 27.75 14.72 13.30
CA LEU A 353 27.70 14.85 11.85
C LEU A 353 29.09 15.07 11.25
N ARG A 354 29.18 14.96 9.93
CA ARG A 354 30.35 15.34 9.14
C ARG A 354 30.00 16.49 8.21
N ARG A 355 30.71 17.62 8.35
CA ARG A 355 30.59 18.81 7.50
C ARG A 355 31.92 19.06 6.81
N ALA A 356 31.93 19.07 5.48
CA ALA A 356 33.16 19.22 4.69
C ALA A 356 34.30 18.26 5.10
N GLY A 357 33.95 17.03 5.49
CA GLY A 357 34.90 16.02 5.95
C GLY A 357 35.21 16.07 7.45
N GLN A 358 34.91 17.18 8.13
CA GLN A 358 35.21 17.37 9.55
C GLN A 358 34.08 16.86 10.46
N PRO A 359 34.40 16.11 11.53
CA PRO A 359 33.41 15.68 12.51
C PRO A 359 32.97 16.87 13.38
N LEU A 360 31.66 17.00 13.61
CA LEU A 360 31.07 17.99 14.50
C LEU A 360 30.09 17.31 15.47
N ARG A 361 29.98 17.86 16.67
CA ARG A 361 28.97 17.50 17.66
C ARG A 361 28.15 18.74 17.97
N LEU A 362 26.84 18.65 17.76
CA LEU A 362 25.90 19.74 17.93
C LEU A 362 24.76 19.31 18.86
N VAL A 363 24.24 20.26 19.61
CA VAL A 363 22.91 20.14 20.22
C VAL A 363 21.98 20.98 19.34
N VAL A 364 21.04 20.31 18.67
CA VAL A 364 20.18 20.90 17.66
C VAL A 364 18.80 21.14 18.25
N PRO A 365 18.29 22.38 18.26
CA PRO A 365 16.92 22.65 18.70
C PRO A 365 15.87 21.88 17.90
N ALA A 366 14.83 21.41 18.58
CA ALA A 366 13.68 20.73 18.00
C ALA A 366 12.39 21.46 18.40
N ALA A 367 11.49 21.65 17.44
CA ALA A 367 10.19 22.29 17.66
C ALA A 367 9.13 21.23 17.97
N LYS A 368 8.04 21.63 18.63
CA LYS A 368 6.90 20.73 18.86
C LYS A 368 6.32 20.30 17.50
N VAL A 369 6.02 19.02 17.35
CA VAL A 369 5.40 18.50 16.13
C VAL A 369 4.08 19.24 15.89
N GLY A 370 3.83 19.62 14.64
CA GLY A 370 2.65 20.41 14.25
C GLY A 370 2.86 21.93 14.32
N THR A 371 4.04 22.45 14.67
CA THR A 371 4.34 23.88 14.50
C THR A 371 4.14 24.29 13.04
N PRO A 372 3.14 25.15 12.73
CA PRO A 372 2.74 25.44 11.36
C PRO A 372 3.90 25.98 10.54
N ALA A 373 4.05 25.50 9.30
CA ALA A 373 4.86 26.19 8.29
C ALA A 373 4.12 27.44 7.81
N PRO A 374 4.82 28.51 7.42
CA PRO A 374 4.20 29.65 6.75
C PRO A 374 3.42 29.14 5.55
N ALA A 375 2.27 29.75 5.30
CA ALA A 375 1.57 29.54 4.04
C ALA A 375 2.51 30.02 2.92
N THR A 376 3.19 29.07 2.26
CA THR A 376 4.00 29.39 1.08
C THR A 376 3.08 30.02 0.05
N THR A 377 3.37 31.27 -0.33
CA THR A 377 2.82 31.88 -1.55
C THR A 377 3.47 31.19 -2.74
N ASP A 378 3.11 29.94 -3.00
CA ASP A 378 3.59 29.25 -4.20
C ASP A 378 2.47 29.08 -5.20
N SER A 379 2.75 29.56 -6.41
CA SER A 379 1.90 29.47 -7.57
C SER A 379 1.97 28.04 -8.10
N THR A 380 0.81 27.42 -8.31
CA THR A 380 0.66 26.10 -8.94
C THR A 380 1.52 25.89 -10.19
N TYR A 381 1.84 26.98 -10.89
CA TYR A 381 2.82 27.03 -11.95
C TYR A 381 3.58 28.37 -11.89
N ARG A 382 4.80 28.40 -12.43
CA ARG A 382 5.61 29.63 -12.59
C ARG A 382 6.58 29.51 -13.77
N LEU A 383 7.17 30.62 -14.19
CA LEU A 383 8.32 30.61 -15.10
C LEU A 383 9.61 30.50 -14.28
N LEU A 384 10.48 29.53 -14.61
CA LEU A 384 11.87 29.47 -14.12
C LEU A 384 12.78 30.39 -14.93
N SER A 385 12.42 30.63 -16.19
CA SER A 385 13.00 31.60 -17.10
C SER A 385 11.94 31.96 -18.15
N PRO A 386 12.15 32.96 -19.02
CA PRO A 386 11.19 33.28 -20.09
C PRO A 386 10.85 32.09 -21.00
N ASP A 387 11.76 31.11 -21.11
CA ASP A 387 11.61 29.94 -21.98
C ASP A 387 11.19 28.67 -21.24
N VAL A 388 11.15 28.65 -19.91
CA VAL A 388 10.94 27.42 -19.12
C VAL A 388 9.86 27.60 -18.07
N GLY A 389 8.78 26.85 -18.22
CA GLY A 389 7.73 26.71 -17.23
C GLY A 389 8.05 25.68 -16.14
N TYR A 390 7.41 25.83 -15.00
CA TYR A 390 7.42 24.89 -13.88
C TYR A 390 6.01 24.66 -13.36
N ILE A 391 5.68 23.42 -13.04
CA ILE A 391 4.39 22.99 -12.48
C ILE A 391 4.65 22.22 -11.19
N ASP A 392 3.99 22.64 -10.09
CA ASP A 392 3.96 21.92 -8.82
C ASP A 392 2.73 21.00 -8.79
N MET A 393 2.96 19.69 -8.90
CA MET A 393 1.87 18.71 -8.97
C MET A 393 1.12 18.51 -7.65
N ALA A 394 1.69 18.85 -6.49
CA ALA A 394 0.99 18.78 -5.21
C ALA A 394 -0.04 19.90 -5.04
N ARG A 395 0.09 21.00 -5.79
CA ARG A 395 -0.83 22.14 -5.76
C ARG A 395 -1.71 22.24 -7.00
N LEU A 396 -1.36 21.56 -8.07
CA LEU A 396 -2.15 21.55 -9.29
C LEU A 396 -3.48 20.83 -9.05
N THR A 397 -4.56 21.46 -9.48
CA THR A 397 -5.92 20.90 -9.40
C THR A 397 -6.53 20.86 -10.78
N TRP A 398 -7.55 20.02 -10.95
CA TRP A 398 -8.25 19.87 -12.22
C TRP A 398 -8.71 21.22 -12.81
N LYS A 399 -9.24 22.11 -11.96
CA LYS A 399 -9.71 23.43 -12.39
C LYS A 399 -8.57 24.35 -12.85
N ARG A 400 -7.34 24.14 -12.36
CA ARG A 400 -6.18 24.99 -12.64
C ARG A 400 -5.31 24.51 -13.80
N VAL A 401 -5.47 23.26 -14.26
CA VAL A 401 -4.69 22.73 -15.40
C VAL A 401 -4.83 23.60 -16.65
N PRO A 402 -6.03 24.00 -17.11
CA PRO A 402 -6.15 24.78 -18.34
C PRO A 402 -5.42 26.12 -18.26
N ALA A 403 -5.56 26.84 -17.13
CA ALA A 403 -4.89 28.12 -16.92
C ALA A 403 -3.37 27.97 -16.86
N ALA A 404 -2.88 26.91 -16.21
CA ALA A 404 -1.44 26.60 -16.17
C ALA A 404 -0.89 26.33 -17.58
N MET A 405 -1.57 25.48 -18.35
CA MET A 405 -1.13 25.13 -19.71
C MET A 405 -1.22 26.32 -20.66
N GLN A 406 -2.24 27.16 -20.55
CA GLN A 406 -2.34 28.39 -21.33
C GLN A 406 -1.21 29.36 -21.00
N ALA A 407 -0.93 29.58 -19.71
CA ALA A 407 0.12 30.49 -19.27
C ALA A 407 1.51 30.02 -19.72
N LEU A 408 1.73 28.71 -19.81
CA LEU A 408 3.02 28.13 -20.20
C LEU A 408 3.12 27.77 -21.69
N ALA A 409 2.06 28.00 -22.48
CA ALA A 409 1.97 27.56 -23.87
C ALA A 409 3.09 28.11 -24.78
N HIS A 410 3.63 29.29 -24.45
CA HIS A 410 4.69 29.96 -25.21
C HIS A 410 6.11 29.49 -24.86
N THR A 411 6.27 28.71 -23.78
CA THR A 411 7.58 28.27 -23.29
C THR A 411 8.18 27.18 -24.19
N LYS A 412 9.51 27.09 -24.25
CA LYS A 412 10.22 26.04 -24.98
C LYS A 412 10.24 24.71 -24.22
N GLY A 413 10.06 24.73 -22.90
CA GLY A 413 9.87 23.53 -22.11
C GLY A 413 9.17 23.76 -20.78
N ILE A 414 8.62 22.69 -20.21
CA ILE A 414 7.97 22.66 -18.90
C ILE A 414 8.63 21.60 -18.02
N VAL A 415 8.98 21.99 -16.79
CA VAL A 415 9.36 21.07 -15.71
C VAL A 415 8.13 20.77 -14.88
N ILE A 416 7.74 19.49 -14.81
CA ILE A 416 6.64 19.00 -13.98
C ILE A 416 7.27 18.34 -12.76
N ASP A 417 7.13 18.94 -11.58
CA ASP A 417 7.64 18.36 -10.34
C ASP A 417 6.66 17.33 -9.79
N GLN A 418 7.02 16.06 -9.98
CA GLN A 418 6.27 14.87 -9.59
C GLN A 418 6.95 14.12 -8.42
N ARG A 419 7.92 14.75 -7.76
CA ARG A 419 8.50 14.27 -6.50
C ARG A 419 7.52 14.44 -5.35
N ASN A 420 6.62 15.40 -5.49
CA ASN A 420 5.47 15.60 -4.60
C ASN A 420 4.28 14.71 -5.04
N TYR A 421 3.27 14.59 -4.18
CA TYR A 421 2.13 13.70 -4.45
C TYR A 421 1.00 14.45 -5.17
N PRO A 422 0.54 14.00 -6.35
CA PRO A 422 -0.39 14.75 -7.19
C PRO A 422 -1.87 14.50 -6.83
N ALA A 423 -2.76 15.38 -7.30
CA ALA A 423 -4.16 15.02 -7.53
C ALA A 423 -4.30 14.12 -8.78
N PHE A 424 -5.46 13.47 -8.98
CA PHE A 424 -5.71 12.69 -10.20
C PHE A 424 -5.92 13.62 -11.41
N LEU A 425 -4.86 13.85 -12.18
CA LEU A 425 -4.82 14.81 -13.31
C LEU A 425 -4.46 14.17 -14.65
N VAL A 426 -4.23 12.85 -14.67
CA VAL A 426 -3.79 12.05 -15.82
C VAL A 426 -4.53 12.40 -17.13
N PRO A 427 -5.88 12.34 -17.21
CA PRO A 427 -6.56 12.58 -18.48
C PRO A 427 -6.50 14.05 -18.92
N GLN A 428 -6.43 14.99 -17.98
CA GLN A 428 -6.45 16.42 -18.31
C GLN A 428 -5.07 16.93 -18.68
N LEU A 429 -4.10 16.82 -17.77
CA LEU A 429 -2.73 17.26 -18.02
C LEU A 429 -2.09 16.45 -19.15
N GLY A 430 -2.24 15.12 -19.13
CA GLY A 430 -1.79 14.26 -20.22
C GLY A 430 -2.46 14.59 -21.55
N GLY A 431 -3.73 15.02 -21.55
CA GLY A 431 -4.45 15.40 -22.76
C GLY A 431 -4.01 16.74 -23.38
N PHE A 432 -3.43 17.65 -22.60
CA PHE A 432 -2.76 18.85 -23.14
C PHE A 432 -1.39 18.53 -23.78
N LEU A 433 -0.79 17.40 -23.44
CA LEU A 433 0.56 17.00 -23.91
C LEU A 433 0.50 15.94 -25.02
N ALA A 434 -0.55 15.13 -25.05
CA ALA A 434 -0.70 14.06 -26.04
C ALA A 434 -1.08 14.61 -27.43
N THR A 435 -0.40 14.15 -28.48
CA THR A 435 -0.72 14.47 -29.87
C THR A 435 -1.61 13.43 -30.56
N ARG A 436 -1.69 12.23 -29.99
CA ARG A 436 -2.54 11.12 -30.42
C ARG A 436 -2.92 10.26 -29.23
N THR A 437 -3.88 9.35 -29.41
CA THR A 437 -4.14 8.32 -28.42
C THR A 437 -2.91 7.42 -28.25
N VAL A 438 -2.47 7.24 -27.01
CA VAL A 438 -1.27 6.45 -26.68
C VAL A 438 -1.49 5.62 -25.42
N PRO A 439 -1.27 4.30 -25.46
CA PRO A 439 -1.33 3.46 -24.26
C PRO A 439 -0.15 3.79 -23.34
N PHE A 440 -0.39 3.85 -22.03
CA PHE A 440 0.65 4.21 -21.07
C PHE A 440 0.73 3.27 -19.86
N ALA A 441 -0.34 2.54 -19.55
CA ALA A 441 -0.37 1.57 -18.46
C ALA A 441 -1.26 0.39 -18.81
N ARG A 442 -1.00 -0.76 -18.19
CA ARG A 442 -1.83 -1.96 -18.23
C ARG A 442 -1.99 -2.52 -16.83
N PHE A 443 -3.10 -3.20 -16.58
CA PHE A 443 -3.40 -3.69 -15.24
C PHE A 443 -3.70 -5.17 -15.19
N THR A 444 -3.58 -5.74 -13.99
CA THR A 444 -4.17 -7.02 -13.63
C THR A 444 -5.14 -6.85 -12.49
N GLN A 445 -6.33 -7.44 -12.62
CA GLN A 445 -7.38 -7.39 -11.61
C GLN A 445 -7.74 -8.79 -11.15
N ARG A 446 -8.24 -8.90 -9.92
CA ARG A 446 -8.71 -10.16 -9.34
C ARG A 446 -9.83 -10.74 -10.19
N ASP A 447 -9.77 -12.05 -10.42
CA ASP A 447 -10.90 -12.80 -10.96
C ASP A 447 -11.93 -13.08 -9.85
N PRO A 448 -13.17 -12.58 -9.95
CA PRO A 448 -14.17 -12.81 -8.93
C PRO A 448 -14.57 -14.28 -8.77
N SER A 449 -14.37 -15.11 -9.79
CA SER A 449 -14.74 -16.53 -9.79
C SER A 449 -13.68 -17.47 -9.20
N CYS A 450 -12.49 -16.96 -8.87
CA CYS A 450 -11.41 -17.77 -8.30
C CYS A 450 -10.46 -16.93 -7.43
N PRO A 451 -10.51 -17.09 -6.09
CA PRO A 451 -9.54 -16.48 -5.19
C PRO A 451 -8.10 -16.79 -5.62
N GLY A 452 -7.21 -15.79 -5.56
CA GLY A 452 -5.80 -15.92 -5.96
C GLY A 452 -5.52 -15.86 -7.47
N ARG A 453 -6.54 -15.73 -8.34
CA ARG A 453 -6.33 -15.57 -9.78
C ARG A 453 -6.42 -14.10 -10.19
N PHE A 454 -5.49 -13.65 -11.03
CA PHE A 454 -5.49 -12.31 -11.61
C PHE A 454 -5.42 -12.34 -13.13
N LEU A 455 -6.25 -11.52 -13.76
CA LEU A 455 -6.42 -11.44 -15.21
C LEU A 455 -5.91 -10.11 -15.73
N TRP A 456 -5.21 -10.16 -16.86
CA TRP A 456 -4.85 -8.97 -17.62
C TRP A 456 -6.09 -8.21 -18.06
N GLN A 457 -6.01 -6.89 -17.96
CA GLN A 457 -7.00 -5.97 -18.46
C GLN A 457 -6.49 -5.29 -19.74
N PRO A 458 -7.37 -4.67 -20.54
CA PRO A 458 -6.97 -3.73 -21.58
C PRO A 458 -6.07 -2.62 -21.03
N ALA A 459 -5.22 -2.07 -21.89
CA ALA A 459 -4.35 -0.95 -21.51
C ALA A 459 -5.14 0.35 -21.40
N ASP A 460 -4.80 1.16 -20.39
CA ASP A 460 -5.24 2.54 -20.30
C ASP A 460 -4.44 3.40 -21.29
N SER A 461 -5.14 4.38 -21.87
CA SER A 461 -4.57 5.27 -22.88
C SER A 461 -4.84 6.73 -22.56
N LEU A 462 -3.84 7.56 -22.81
CA LEU A 462 -4.01 9.01 -22.87
C LEU A 462 -4.68 9.38 -24.19
N LYS A 463 -5.47 10.45 -24.16
CA LYS A 463 -6.14 11.01 -25.34
C LYS A 463 -5.90 12.52 -25.40
N PRO A 464 -5.62 13.10 -26.57
CA PRO A 464 -5.62 14.55 -26.75
C PRO A 464 -6.98 15.15 -26.39
N ILE A 465 -6.97 16.39 -25.91
CA ILE A 465 -8.22 17.12 -25.67
C ILE A 465 -8.74 17.64 -27.02
N ALA A 466 -9.98 17.30 -27.37
CA ALA A 466 -10.63 17.79 -28.58
C ALA A 466 -10.69 19.33 -28.61
N GLY A 467 -10.30 19.92 -29.74
CA GLY A 467 -10.30 21.38 -29.94
C GLY A 467 -9.17 22.14 -29.24
N VAL A 468 -8.24 21.45 -28.58
CA VAL A 468 -7.06 22.05 -27.94
C VAL A 468 -5.80 21.65 -28.71
N VAL A 469 -4.97 22.64 -29.05
CA VAL A 469 -3.66 22.39 -29.65
C VAL A 469 -2.72 21.83 -28.56
N PRO A 470 -2.14 20.63 -28.74
CA PRO A 470 -1.21 20.07 -27.77
C PRO A 470 0.04 20.94 -27.59
N TYR A 471 0.58 20.97 -26.38
CA TYR A 471 1.86 21.61 -26.10
C TYR A 471 2.99 20.84 -26.81
N THR A 472 3.81 21.53 -27.59
CA THR A 472 4.87 20.91 -28.42
C THR A 472 6.28 21.08 -27.87
N GLY A 473 6.46 21.89 -26.82
CA GLY A 473 7.76 22.08 -26.17
C GLY A 473 8.24 20.82 -25.45
N ARG A 474 9.45 20.88 -24.87
CA ARG A 474 10.02 19.77 -24.10
C ARG A 474 9.33 19.64 -22.74
N VAL A 475 9.14 18.41 -22.27
CA VAL A 475 8.59 18.14 -20.93
C VAL A 475 9.62 17.37 -20.13
N VAL A 476 9.93 17.85 -18.93
CA VAL A 476 10.80 17.15 -17.97
C VAL A 476 9.97 16.83 -16.73
N VAL A 477 9.78 15.56 -16.42
CA VAL A 477 9.06 15.13 -15.21
C VAL A 477 10.08 14.71 -14.16
N LEU A 478 10.07 15.39 -13.02
CA LEU A 478 10.98 15.10 -11.90
C LEU A 478 10.38 14.02 -11.01
N VAL A 479 11.11 12.94 -10.73
CA VAL A 479 10.68 11.86 -9.85
C VAL A 479 11.78 11.42 -8.89
N ASN A 480 11.42 10.83 -7.77
CA ASN A 480 12.36 10.29 -6.78
C ASN A 480 11.66 9.23 -5.90
N GLU A 481 12.34 8.78 -4.84
CA GLU A 481 11.80 7.78 -3.91
C GLU A 481 10.55 8.21 -3.12
N THR A 482 10.14 9.49 -3.19
CA THR A 482 8.87 9.97 -2.63
C THR A 482 7.71 9.84 -3.62
N SER A 483 7.98 9.75 -4.93
CA SER A 483 6.98 9.41 -5.94
C SER A 483 6.51 7.96 -5.76
N ARG A 484 5.25 7.79 -5.33
CA ARG A 484 4.60 6.50 -5.03
C ARG A 484 3.20 6.46 -5.63
N SER A 485 2.69 5.27 -5.98
CA SER A 485 1.26 5.06 -6.27
C SER A 485 0.78 5.97 -7.39
N LEU A 486 -0.24 6.81 -7.14
CA LEU A 486 -0.75 7.77 -8.13
C LEU A 486 0.36 8.66 -8.73
N ALA A 487 1.42 8.94 -7.97
CA ALA A 487 2.54 9.71 -8.50
C ALA A 487 3.30 8.95 -9.61
N GLU A 488 3.48 7.64 -9.44
CA GLU A 488 4.11 6.74 -10.42
C GLU A 488 3.21 6.55 -11.64
N PHE A 489 1.92 6.28 -11.43
CA PHE A 489 0.93 6.17 -12.49
C PHE A 489 0.86 7.42 -13.37
N THR A 490 0.89 8.61 -12.74
CA THR A 490 0.92 9.88 -13.45
C THR A 490 2.23 10.08 -14.21
N ALA A 491 3.38 9.70 -13.64
CA ALA A 491 4.66 9.76 -14.32
C ALA A 491 4.69 8.86 -15.56
N MET A 492 4.14 7.63 -15.48
CA MET A 492 3.99 6.74 -16.63
C MET A 492 3.13 7.34 -17.73
N ALA A 493 2.02 8.00 -17.36
CA ALA A 493 1.15 8.69 -18.31
C ALA A 493 1.92 9.80 -19.04
N LEU A 494 2.57 10.69 -18.29
CA LEU A 494 3.34 11.79 -18.86
C LEU A 494 4.49 11.27 -19.74
N GLN A 495 5.19 10.20 -19.32
CA GLN A 495 6.26 9.57 -20.10
C GLN A 495 5.79 9.07 -21.47
N ALA A 496 4.52 8.70 -21.62
CA ALA A 496 3.96 8.27 -22.90
C ALA A 496 3.68 9.43 -23.88
N THR A 497 3.79 10.68 -23.43
CA THR A 497 3.58 11.87 -24.27
C THR A 497 4.84 12.21 -25.08
N PRO A 498 4.72 12.84 -26.27
CA PRO A 498 5.89 13.23 -27.06
C PRO A 498 6.74 14.26 -26.32
N ASN A 499 8.06 14.26 -26.59
CA ASN A 499 9.04 15.20 -26.04
C ASN A 499 9.16 15.19 -24.50
N CYS A 500 8.64 14.16 -23.83
CA CYS A 500 8.76 13.97 -22.40
C CYS A 500 10.00 13.13 -22.04
N ILE A 501 10.72 13.56 -21.01
CA ILE A 501 11.73 12.75 -20.33
C ILE A 501 11.42 12.66 -18.83
N LEU A 502 11.59 11.48 -18.25
CA LEU A 502 11.58 11.30 -16.80
C LEU A 502 13.00 11.42 -16.26
N LEU A 503 13.18 12.34 -15.32
CA LEU A 503 14.46 12.68 -14.74
C LEU A 503 14.43 12.55 -13.21
N GLY A 504 15.42 11.90 -12.63
CA GLY A 504 15.58 11.86 -11.17
C GLY A 504 16.05 10.51 -10.64
N SER A 505 15.50 10.07 -9.52
CA SER A 505 15.89 8.80 -8.86
C SER A 505 14.76 7.78 -8.86
N GLN A 506 15.12 6.52 -8.60
CA GLN A 506 14.15 5.43 -8.60
C GLN A 506 12.99 5.71 -7.64
N THR A 507 11.77 5.56 -8.16
CA THR A 507 10.53 5.77 -7.43
C THR A 507 10.25 4.66 -6.42
N ALA A 508 9.18 4.81 -5.65
CA ALA A 508 8.88 3.89 -4.56
C ALA A 508 8.53 2.46 -5.01
N GLY A 509 8.14 2.26 -6.27
CA GLY A 509 7.78 0.96 -6.83
C GLY A 509 6.53 0.37 -6.22
N ALA A 510 5.54 1.19 -5.90
CA ALA A 510 4.29 0.77 -5.27
C ALA A 510 3.11 1.37 -6.02
N ASP A 511 2.92 0.93 -7.26
CA ASP A 511 1.81 1.37 -8.12
C ASP A 511 0.63 0.39 -8.04
N GLY A 512 -0.57 0.91 -8.25
CA GLY A 512 -1.84 0.21 -8.10
C GLY A 512 -2.72 0.79 -7.01
N ASN A 513 -4.03 0.58 -7.16
CA ASN A 513 -5.03 0.97 -6.17
C ASN A 513 -4.83 0.24 -4.85
N THR A 514 -5.26 0.86 -3.77
CA THR A 514 -5.20 0.27 -2.43
C THR A 514 -6.53 -0.32 -2.01
N SER A 515 -6.47 -1.48 -1.34
CA SER A 515 -7.58 -2.10 -0.62
C SER A 515 -7.33 -1.93 0.87
N LYS A 516 -8.33 -1.51 1.64
CA LYS A 516 -8.20 -1.30 3.09
C LYS A 516 -8.36 -2.61 3.83
N ILE A 517 -7.45 -2.89 4.77
CA ILE A 517 -7.50 -4.06 5.64
C ILE A 517 -7.72 -3.59 7.07
N VAL A 518 -8.63 -4.28 7.78
CA VAL A 518 -8.88 -4.07 9.20
C VAL A 518 -8.66 -5.38 9.96
N LEU A 519 -7.88 -5.33 11.03
CA LEU A 519 -7.51 -6.47 11.86
C LEU A 519 -7.98 -6.23 13.31
N PRO A 520 -8.16 -7.30 14.11
CA PRO A 520 -8.48 -7.22 15.54
C PRO A 520 -7.59 -6.24 16.31
N GLY A 521 -8.14 -5.53 17.29
CA GLY A 521 -7.46 -4.44 18.02
C GLY A 521 -7.48 -3.11 17.26
N GLY A 522 -8.37 -2.97 16.27
CA GLY A 522 -8.56 -1.75 15.50
C GLY A 522 -7.40 -1.40 14.56
N LEU A 523 -6.52 -2.36 14.25
CA LEU A 523 -5.37 -2.11 13.37
C LEU A 523 -5.85 -1.92 11.93
N LYS A 524 -5.40 -0.83 11.29
CA LYS A 524 -5.77 -0.47 9.91
C LYS A 524 -4.53 -0.37 9.05
N THR A 525 -4.55 -1.09 7.93
CA THR A 525 -3.45 -1.13 6.96
C THR A 525 -4.01 -1.20 5.54
N LEU A 526 -3.13 -1.26 4.55
CA LEU A 526 -3.50 -1.37 3.14
C LEU A 526 -2.84 -2.58 2.49
N LEU A 527 -3.38 -2.93 1.34
CA LEU A 527 -2.80 -3.87 0.37
C LEU A 527 -2.92 -3.25 -1.03
N THR A 528 -1.90 -3.43 -1.87
CA THR A 528 -2.02 -3.14 -3.30
C THR A 528 -3.00 -4.12 -3.94
N GLY A 529 -4.11 -3.62 -4.46
CA GLY A 529 -5.26 -4.41 -4.92
C GLY A 529 -5.31 -4.72 -6.41
N ILE A 530 -4.51 -4.02 -7.24
CA ILE A 530 -4.37 -4.31 -8.67
C ILE A 530 -2.90 -4.31 -9.04
N GLY A 531 -2.55 -5.10 -10.05
CA GLY A 531 -1.23 -5.01 -10.66
C GLY A 531 -1.20 -3.88 -11.67
N ALA A 532 -0.13 -3.08 -11.71
CA ALA A 532 0.11 -1.97 -12.62
C ALA A 532 1.43 -2.20 -13.35
N TYR A 533 1.40 -2.05 -14.67
CA TYR A 533 2.48 -2.43 -15.58
C TYR A 533 2.58 -1.41 -16.70
N TYR A 534 3.74 -1.31 -17.33
CA TYR A 534 3.85 -0.66 -18.64
C TYR A 534 3.03 -1.41 -19.70
N PRO A 535 2.68 -0.79 -20.85
CA PRO A 535 1.89 -1.43 -21.90
C PRO A 535 2.52 -2.72 -22.46
N ASP A 536 3.86 -2.78 -22.44
CA ASP A 536 4.67 -3.94 -22.81
C ASP A 536 4.82 -4.98 -21.68
N ARG A 537 4.05 -4.83 -20.60
CA ARG A 537 3.96 -5.71 -19.43
C ARG A 537 5.19 -5.68 -18.51
N ARG A 538 6.11 -4.73 -18.68
CA ARG A 538 7.18 -4.53 -17.69
C ARG A 538 6.59 -4.09 -16.35
N GLU A 539 7.14 -4.64 -15.27
CA GLU A 539 6.74 -4.41 -13.88
C GLU A 539 7.04 -2.97 -13.43
N THR A 540 6.18 -2.45 -12.55
CA THR A 540 6.48 -1.25 -11.76
C THR A 540 6.61 -1.56 -10.27
N GLN A 541 5.98 -2.64 -9.80
CA GLN A 541 6.09 -3.07 -8.40
C GLN A 541 7.52 -3.49 -8.06
N HIS A 542 8.04 -3.02 -6.93
CA HIS A 542 9.43 -3.15 -6.46
C HIS A 542 10.50 -2.45 -7.32
N VAL A 543 10.28 -2.30 -8.63
CA VAL A 543 11.24 -1.68 -9.54
C VAL A 543 11.07 -0.16 -9.55
N GLY A 544 9.83 0.34 -9.60
CA GLY A 544 9.47 1.73 -9.87
C GLY A 544 9.36 2.03 -11.36
N VAL A 545 9.11 3.30 -11.69
CA VAL A 545 8.99 3.75 -13.09
C VAL A 545 10.36 3.76 -13.77
N LYS A 546 10.35 3.57 -15.09
CA LYS A 546 11.54 3.69 -15.94
C LYS A 546 11.98 5.16 -15.98
N LEU A 547 13.24 5.41 -15.61
CA LEU A 547 13.87 6.71 -15.79
C LEU A 547 14.51 6.82 -17.18
N ASP A 548 14.42 8.01 -17.79
CA ASP A 548 15.16 8.32 -19.01
C ASP A 548 16.53 8.93 -18.67
N VAL A 549 16.60 9.73 -17.59
CA VAL A 549 17.84 10.29 -17.06
C VAL A 549 17.90 10.11 -15.55
N THR A 550 18.87 9.35 -15.07
CA THR A 550 19.12 9.20 -13.63
C THR A 550 19.87 10.42 -13.09
N MET A 551 19.33 11.07 -12.07
CA MET A 551 19.94 12.20 -11.39
C MET A 551 19.56 12.21 -9.90
N ARG A 552 20.54 12.45 -9.03
CA ARG A 552 20.32 12.66 -7.59
C ARG A 552 21.01 13.96 -7.15
N PRO A 553 20.48 14.64 -6.11
CA PRO A 553 21.24 15.69 -5.44
C PRO A 553 22.59 15.14 -4.99
N THR A 554 23.64 15.96 -5.11
CA THR A 554 24.96 15.63 -4.58
C THR A 554 25.21 16.43 -3.32
N ILE A 555 26.00 15.89 -2.39
CA ILE A 555 26.40 16.61 -1.17
C ILE A 555 27.06 17.96 -1.52
N ALA A 556 27.89 17.99 -2.58
CA ALA A 556 28.51 19.22 -3.07
C ALA A 556 27.49 20.20 -3.66
N GLY A 557 26.49 19.70 -4.40
CA GLY A 557 25.37 20.50 -4.92
C GLY A 557 24.56 21.15 -3.81
N LEU A 558 24.17 20.38 -2.78
CA LEU A 558 23.42 20.88 -1.63
C LEU A 558 24.18 21.99 -0.89
N ARG A 559 25.49 21.83 -0.67
CA ARG A 559 26.33 22.88 -0.05
C ARG A 559 26.43 24.14 -0.88
N ALA A 560 26.36 24.02 -2.20
CA ALA A 560 26.36 25.14 -3.14
C ALA A 560 24.96 25.77 -3.33
N GLY A 561 23.95 25.36 -2.56
CA GLY A 561 22.56 25.84 -2.71
C GLY A 561 21.85 25.31 -3.96
N ARG A 562 22.44 24.33 -4.66
CA ARG A 562 21.81 23.64 -5.78
C ARG A 562 20.96 22.49 -5.25
N VAL A 563 19.79 22.85 -4.74
CA VAL A 563 18.76 21.90 -4.31
C VAL A 563 18.04 21.47 -5.57
N ALA A 564 18.49 20.37 -6.20
CA ALA A 564 17.84 19.82 -7.38
C ALA A 564 16.45 19.34 -7.02
#